data_AF-A0A959TAJ3-F1
#
_entry.id   AF-A0A959TAJ3-F1
#
_cell.length_a   1.000
_cell.length_b   1.000
_cell.length_c   1.000
_cell.angle_alpha   90.00
_cell.angle_beta   90.00
_cell.angle_gamma   90.00
#
_symmetry.space_group_name_H-M   'P 1'
#
loop_
_entity.id
_entity.type
_entity.pdbx_description
1 polymer ?
#
loop_
_entity_poly.entity_id
_entity_poly.type
_entity_poly.pdbx_seq_one_letter_code
_entity_poly.pdbx_strand_id
1 'polypeptide(L)' 'MQAYPNPASEMLYLTLPMAIEEATLEVIDPQGKLVVQHTLAQSNVLHELDVRSWTAGIYMVRLLSKGVHMDSQRITILR' A
#
# COMPACT_ATOMS: atom_id res chain seq x y z
N MET A 1 -3.98 -8.36 -3.91
CA MET A 1 -4.05 -7.44 -2.76
C MET A 1 -5.40 -6.73 -2.84
N GLN A 2 -6.02 -6.48 -1.69
CA GLN A 2 -7.24 -5.67 -1.62
C GLN A 2 -6.97 -4.42 -0.79
N ALA A 3 -7.65 -3.33 -1.14
CA ALA A 3 -7.49 -2.04 -0.49
C ALA A 3 -8.88 -1.48 -0.19
N TYR A 4 -9.18 -1.19 1.08
CA TYR A 4 -10.47 -0.66 1.50
C TYR A 4 -10.33 0.31 2.68
N PRO A 5 -11.19 1.33 2.79
CA PRO A 5 -12.07 1.81 1.72
C PRO A 5 -11.24 2.33 0.54
N ASN A 6 -11.81 2.27 -0.67
CA ASN A 6 -11.23 2.91 -1.84
C ASN A 6 -12.39 3.52 -2.65
N PRO A 7 -12.55 4.85 -2.68
CA PRO A 7 -11.63 5.88 -2.16
C PRO A 7 -11.47 5.95 -0.63
N ALA A 8 -10.31 6.39 -0.14
CA ALA A 8 -9.98 6.58 1.28
C ALA A 8 -9.76 8.06 1.63
N SER A 9 -9.92 8.40 2.91
CA SER A 9 -9.77 9.77 3.40
C SER A 9 -9.07 9.92 4.75
N GLU A 10 -8.96 8.83 5.52
CA GLU A 10 -8.36 8.87 6.87
C GLU A 10 -7.51 7.63 7.12
N MET A 11 -8.13 6.46 7.03
CA MET A 11 -7.46 5.18 7.14
C MET A 11 -7.67 4.39 5.85
N LEU A 12 -6.64 3.66 5.46
CA LEU A 12 -6.67 2.68 4.39
C LEU A 12 -6.18 1.34 4.94
N TYR A 13 -6.95 0.30 4.69
CA TYR A 13 -6.64 -1.08 5.04
C TYR A 13 -6.20 -1.83 3.80
N LEU A 14 -5.08 -2.54 3.91
CA LEU A 14 -4.52 -3.38 2.85
C LEU A 14 -4.52 -4.83 3.30
N THR A 15 -5.17 -5.68 2.52
CA THR A 15 -5.11 -7.13 2.69
C THR A 15 -4.10 -7.74 1.73
N LEU A 16 -3.06 -8.35 2.30
CA LEU A 16 -1.98 -8.98 1.55
C LEU A 16 -2.22 -10.48 1.40
N PRO A 17 -1.75 -11.10 0.29
CA PRO A 17 -1.79 -12.53 0.14
C PRO A 17 -0.88 -13.21 1.18
N MET A 18 -1.43 -14.19 1.90
CA MET A 18 -0.84 -14.90 3.06
C MET A 18 0.42 -15.76 2.77
N ALA A 19 0.95 -15.72 1.55
CA ALA A 19 2.00 -16.64 1.09
C ALA A 19 3.38 -15.98 0.90
N ILE A 20 3.59 -14.77 1.41
CA ILE A 20 4.86 -14.04 1.23
C ILE A 20 5.62 -14.02 2.55
N GLU A 21 6.78 -14.69 2.56
CA GLU A 21 7.68 -14.79 3.73
C GLU A 21 8.36 -13.45 4.04
N GLU A 22 8.86 -12.79 2.99
CA GLU A 22 9.51 -11.47 3.05
C GLU A 22 9.01 -10.60 1.91
N ALA A 23 8.34 -9.49 2.27
CA ALA A 23 7.82 -8.53 1.31
C ALA A 23 8.21 -7.10 1.67
N THR A 24 8.29 -6.24 0.65
CA THR A 24 8.32 -4.80 0.82
C THR A 24 7.01 -4.24 0.30
N LEU A 25 6.29 -3.53 1.16
CA LEU A 25 5.14 -2.72 0.77
C LEU A 25 5.62 -1.31 0.48
N GLU A 26 5.41 -0.85 -0.74
CA GLU A 26 5.71 0.51 -1.17
C GLU A 26 4.43 1.26 -1.51
N VAL A 27 4.36 2.54 -1.18
CA VAL A 27 3.31 3.43 -1.68
C VAL A 27 3.93 4.63 -2.36
N ILE A 28 3.48 4.86 -3.59
CA ILE A 28 3.99 5.90 -4.48
C ILE A 28 2.87 6.92 -4.71
N ASP A 29 3.19 8.19 -4.53
CA ASP A 29 2.26 9.31 -4.71
C ASP A 29 2.01 9.66 -6.18
N PRO A 30 1.04 10.56 -6.47
CA PRO A 30 0.71 10.97 -7.84
C PRO A 30 1.89 11.58 -8.61
N GLN A 31 2.89 12.12 -7.91
CA GLN A 31 4.10 12.70 -8.48
C GLN A 31 5.21 11.66 -8.71
N GLY A 32 4.98 10.40 -8.35
CA GLY A 32 5.94 9.31 -8.49
C GLY A 32 6.94 9.20 -7.33
N LYS A 33 6.72 9.93 -6.23
CA LYS A 33 7.57 9.87 -5.04
C LYS A 33 7.10 8.74 -4.12
N LEU A 34 8.06 7.98 -3.61
CA LEU A 34 7.85 6.97 -2.58
C LEU A 34 7.51 7.66 -1.24
N VAL A 35 6.30 7.43 -0.73
CA VAL A 35 5.79 8.02 0.52
C VAL A 35 5.71 7.02 1.69
N VAL A 36 5.66 5.73 1.39
CA VAL A 36 5.71 4.65 2.38
C VAL A 36 6.60 3.53 1.87
N GLN A 37 7.45 2.98 2.74
CA GLN A 37 8.18 1.74 2.50
C GLN A 37 8.25 0.94 3.81
N HIS A 38 7.58 -0.22 3.85
CA HIS A 38 7.59 -1.12 4.99
C HIS A 38 8.12 -2.48 4.59
N THR A 39 9.11 -3.00 5.31
CA THR A 39 9.53 -4.40 5.22
C THR A 39 8.64 -5.23 6.11
N LEU A 40 8.04 -6.27 5.55
CA LEU A 40 7.09 -7.16 6.20
C LEU A 40 7.79 -8.49 6.49
N ALA A 41 8.00 -8.78 7.78
CA ALA A 41 8.47 -10.07 8.26
C ALA A 41 7.24 -10.91 8.64
N GLN A 42 6.93 -11.92 7.82
CA GLN A 42 5.63 -12.63 7.81
C GLN A 42 4.46 -11.72 7.40
N SER A 43 3.63 -12.17 6.47
CA SER A 43 2.47 -11.41 5.99
C SER A 43 1.40 -11.34 7.08
N ASN A 44 1.44 -10.29 7.91
CA ASN A 44 0.24 -9.86 8.63
C ASN A 44 -0.86 -9.63 7.58
N VAL A 45 -1.99 -10.31 7.76
CA VAL A 45 -3.04 -10.34 6.73
C VAL A 45 -3.63 -8.94 6.49
N LEU A 46 -3.57 -8.06 7.49
CA LEU A 46 -4.11 -6.71 7.44
C LEU A 46 -3.04 -5.67 7.80
N HIS A 47 -2.86 -4.68 6.92
CA HIS A 47 -2.00 -3.53 7.14
C HIS A 47 -2.82 -2.24 7.13
N GLU A 48 -2.52 -1.36 8.09
CA GLU A 48 -3.21 -0.09 8.27
C GLU A 48 -2.30 1.06 7.85
N LEU A 49 -2.83 1.99 7.06
CA LEU A 49 -2.15 3.20 6.64
C LEU A 49 -2.99 4.41 7.03
N ASP A 50 -2.39 5.32 7.81
CA ASP A 50 -2.94 6.64 8.06
C ASP A 50 -2.64 7.55 6.87
N VAL A 51 -3.71 7.93 6.16
CA VAL A 51 -3.65 8.73 4.92
C VAL A 51 -4.14 10.17 5.14
N ARG A 52 -4.39 10.59 6.39
CA ARG A 52 -4.93 11.94 6.69
C ARG A 52 -4.04 13.08 6.22
N SER A 53 -2.73 12.85 6.15
CA SER A 53 -1.73 13.84 5.73
C SER A 53 -1.37 13.74 4.25
N TRP A 54 -1.96 12.79 3.52
CA TRP A 54 -1.69 12.60 2.11
C TRP A 54 -2.47 13.65 1.31
N THR A 55 -2.05 13.91 0.08
CA THR A 55 -2.74 14.85 -0.81
C THR A 55 -3.73 14.10 -1.67
N ALA A 56 -4.84 14.74 -2.04
CA ALA A 56 -5.82 14.10 -2.90
C ALA A 56 -5.20 13.64 -4.23
N GLY A 57 -5.52 12.41 -4.65
CA GLY A 57 -4.97 11.86 -5.88
C GLY A 57 -4.97 10.33 -5.93
N ILE A 58 -4.38 9.80 -6.99
CA ILE A 58 -4.24 8.37 -7.22
C ILE A 58 -2.84 7.95 -6.79
N TYR A 59 -2.77 7.08 -5.80
CA TYR A 59 -1.53 6.48 -5.33
C TYR A 59 -1.43 5.06 -5.87
N MET A 60 -0.20 4.57 -5.98
CA MET A 60 0.10 3.20 -6.36
C MET A 60 0.74 2.47 -5.19
N VAL A 61 0.06 1.45 -4.71
CA VAL A 61 0.59 0.52 -3.72
C VAL A 61 1.25 -0.64 -4.46
N ARG A 62 2.48 -0.97 -4.13
CA ARG A 62 3.23 -2.09 -4.70
C ARG A 62 3.68 -3.04 -3.61
N LEU A 63 3.61 -4.31 -3.93
CA LEU A 63 4.16 -5.38 -3.11
C LEU A 63 5.33 -6.00 -3.86
N LEU A 64 6.51 -5.99 -3.25
CA LEU A 64 7.71 -6.61 -3.80
C LEU A 64 8.13 -7.77 -2.90
N SER A 65 8.69 -8.84 -3.46
CA SER A 65 9.37 -9.88 -2.70
C SER A 65 10.76 -10.10 -3.29
N LYS A 66 11.81 -10.04 -2.46
CA LYS A 66 13.21 -10.13 -2.90
C LYS A 66 13.54 -9.17 -4.07
N GLY A 67 12.94 -7.98 -4.06
CA GLY A 67 13.08 -6.95 -5.10
C GLY A 67 12.25 -7.17 -6.37
N VAL A 68 11.50 -8.27 -6.48
CA VAL A 68 10.63 -8.57 -7.62
C VAL A 68 9.21 -8.09 -7.34
N HIS A 69 8.62 -7.36 -8.27
CA HIS A 69 7.23 -6.91 -8.18
C HIS A 69 6.26 -8.10 -8.19
N MET A 70 5.46 -8.24 -7.14
CA MET A 70 4.47 -9.32 -6.98
C MET A 70 3.07 -8.87 -7.30
N ASP A 71 2.67 -7.69 -6.84
CA ASP A 71 1.31 -7.19 -7.00
C ASP A 71 1.29 -5.66 -6.89
N SER A 72 0.26 -5.03 -7.46
CA SER A 72 0.01 -3.61 -7.29
C SER A 72 -1.47 -3.29 -7.22
N GLN A 73 -1.79 -2.22 -6.51
CA GLN A 73 -3.15 -1.70 -6.44
C GLN A 73 -3.16 -0.19 -6.57
N ARG A 74 -4.15 0.32 -7.31
CA ARG A 74 -4.42 1.76 -7.36
C ARG A 74 -5.42 2.14 -6.28
N ILE A 75 -5.07 3.14 -5.49
CA ILE A 75 -5.93 3.67 -4.43
C ILE A 75 -6.19 5.16 -4.70
N THR A 76 -7.39 5.61 -4.38
CA THR A 76 -7.80 7.00 -4.51
C THR A 76 -7.87 7.63 -3.13
N ILE A 77 -7.15 8.72 -2.91
CA ILE A 77 -7.22 9.54 -1.69
C ILE A 77 -8.03 10.79 -1.97
N LEU A 78 -8.96 11.13 -1.08
CA LEU A 78 -9.95 12.20 -1.28
C LEU A 78 -9.55 13.57 -0.72
N ARG A 79 -8.47 13.69 0.05
CA ARG A 79 -8.06 14.90 0.78
C ARG A 79 -6.59 15.15 0.53
#